data_AF-Q3ZL47-F1
#
_entry.id   AF-Q3ZL47-F1
#
_cell.length_a   1.000
_cell.length_b   1.000
_cell.length_c   1.000
_cell.angle_alpha   90.00
_cell.angle_beta   90.00
_cell.angle_gamma   90.00
#
_symmetry.space_group_name_H-M   'P 1'
#
loop_
_entity.id
_entity.type
_entity.pdbx_description
1 polymer ?
#
loop_
_entity_poly.entity_id
_entity_poly.type
_entity_poly.pdbx_seq_one_letter_code
_entity_poly.pdbx_strand_id
1 'polypeptide(L)'
;MNAKNTAIYDAALTKWGFDSQVLVLAEESSELSAACSRFINHKTDSSALAEEAADVEIMIAQLRHNGMGQMIDHEVSRKMTRLAQTVGVDVQPVNPFGPSVQGLLEEAGEQLSLAETLYLDPNTSNRFAAARARMAVSLLMQAAQRMMREQQYTDRCQKEAKV
;
A
#
# COMPACT_ATOMS: atom_id res chain seq x y z
N MET A 1 -1.04 -1.10 13.88
CA MET A 1 0.11 -0.23 14.18
C MET A 1 0.05 0.21 15.63
N ASN A 2 1.20 0.43 16.28
CA ASN A 2 1.26 0.98 17.63
C ASN A 2 0.83 2.46 17.62
N ALA A 3 -0.04 2.88 18.55
CA ALA A 3 -0.55 4.25 18.66
C ALA A 3 0.56 5.32 18.73
N LYS A 4 1.74 4.96 19.28
CA LYS A 4 2.91 5.83 19.32
C LYS A 4 3.43 6.20 17.93
N ASN A 5 3.41 5.26 16.98
CA ASN A 5 3.94 5.49 15.64
C ASN A 5 3.00 6.36 14.81
N THR A 6 1.68 6.21 14.99
CA THR A 6 0.66 7.02 14.32
C THR A 6 0.87 8.52 14.57
N ALA A 7 1.04 8.93 15.83
CA ALA A 7 1.26 10.34 16.17
C ALA A 7 2.54 10.91 15.55
N ILE A 8 3.61 10.10 15.45
CA ILE A 8 4.87 10.50 14.82
C ILE A 8 4.68 10.69 13.32
N TYR A 9 3.98 9.77 12.65
CA TYR A 9 3.72 9.87 11.21
C TYR A 9 2.82 11.05 10.87
N ASP A 10 1.79 11.31 11.69
CA ASP A 10 0.95 12.50 11.55
C ASP A 10 1.74 13.80 11.72
N ALA A 11 2.65 13.85 12.68
CA ALA A 11 3.53 15.01 12.90
C ALA A 11 4.49 15.20 11.70
N ALA A 12 5.07 14.11 11.19
CA ALA A 12 5.92 14.13 10.01
C ALA A 12 5.17 14.64 8.77
N LEU A 13 3.95 14.15 8.53
CA LEU A 13 3.13 14.61 7.41
C LEU A 13 2.75 16.08 7.56
N THR A 14 2.46 16.54 8.79
CA THR A 14 2.21 17.97 9.07
C THR A 14 3.39 18.83 8.65
N LYS A 15 4.61 18.38 9.02
CA LYS A 15 5.81 19.20 8.92
C LYS A 15 6.35 19.28 7.50
N TRP A 16 6.34 18.17 6.77
CA TRP A 16 7.04 18.06 5.49
C TRP A 16 6.11 17.81 4.30
N GLY A 17 4.90 17.32 4.53
CA GLY A 17 3.95 17.01 3.46
C GLY A 17 4.28 15.70 2.71
N PHE A 18 3.33 15.28 1.87
CA PHE A 18 3.39 13.99 1.19
C PHE A 18 4.52 13.91 0.16
N ASP A 19 4.64 14.92 -0.71
CA ASP A 19 5.63 14.92 -1.79
C ASP A 19 7.06 14.86 -1.25
N SER A 20 7.35 15.60 -0.17
CA SER A 20 8.65 15.53 0.50
C SER A 20 8.94 14.14 1.05
N GLN A 21 7.94 13.45 1.61
CA GLN A 21 8.13 12.08 2.11
C GLN A 21 8.35 11.07 0.98
N VAL A 22 7.75 11.27 -0.20
CA VAL A 22 8.04 10.46 -1.39
C VAL A 22 9.47 10.68 -1.88
N LEU A 23 9.97 11.91 -1.83
CA LEU A 23 11.36 12.22 -2.17
C LEU A 23 12.34 11.57 -1.18
N VAL A 24 12.08 11.69 0.13
CA VAL A 24 12.90 11.04 1.17
C VAL A 24 12.90 9.52 0.98
N LEU A 25 11.74 8.89 0.71
CA LEU A 25 11.72 7.44 0.41
C LEU A 25 12.66 7.06 -0.75
N ALA A 26 12.78 7.90 -1.78
CA ALA A 26 13.68 7.64 -2.90
C ALA A 26 15.16 7.79 -2.50
N GLU A 27 15.47 8.74 -1.62
CA GLU A 27 16.79 8.93 -1.00
C GLU A 27 17.19 7.71 -0.17
N GLU A 28 16.37 7.34 0.83
CA GLU A 28 16.60 6.16 1.68
C GLU A 28 16.73 4.87 0.86
N SER A 29 15.93 4.73 -0.21
CA SER A 29 16.03 3.58 -1.12
C SER A 29 17.36 3.53 -1.88
N SER A 30 17.93 4.69 -2.20
CA SER A 30 19.23 4.81 -2.86
C SER A 30 20.37 4.51 -1.89
N GLU A 31 20.24 4.93 -0.63
CA GLU A 31 21.19 4.62 0.45
C GLU A 31 21.18 3.13 0.78
N LEU A 32 20.00 2.51 0.92
CA LEU A 32 19.84 1.06 1.06
C LEU A 32 20.47 0.28 -0.11
N SER A 33 20.28 0.74 -1.35
CA SER A 33 20.91 0.16 -2.53
C SER A 33 22.44 0.20 -2.45
N ALA A 34 23.00 1.34 -2.01
CA ALA A 34 24.44 1.49 -1.80
C ALA A 34 24.96 0.60 -0.66
N ALA A 35 24.23 0.51 0.46
CA ALA A 35 24.59 -0.33 1.59
C ALA A 35 24.56 -1.82 1.23
N CYS A 36 23.56 -2.29 0.49
CA CYS A 36 23.51 -3.66 -0.03
C CYS A 36 24.76 -3.98 -0.87
N SER A 37 25.11 -3.07 -1.79
CA SER A 37 26.28 -3.22 -2.65
C SER A 37 27.58 -3.25 -1.83
N ARG A 38 27.74 -2.37 -0.85
CA ARG A 38 28.92 -2.34 0.04
C ARG A 38 29.00 -3.59 0.91
N PHE A 39 27.88 -4.07 1.43
CA PHE A 39 27.82 -5.23 2.32
C PHE A 39 28.28 -6.51 1.60
N ILE A 40 27.74 -6.75 0.40
CA ILE A 40 28.14 -7.90 -0.43
C ILE A 40 29.62 -7.82 -0.84
N ASN A 41 30.16 -6.61 -1.00
CA ASN A 41 31.58 -6.40 -1.30
C ASN A 41 32.47 -6.34 -0.04
N HIS A 42 31.94 -6.67 1.14
CA HIS A 42 32.65 -6.63 2.43
C HIS A 42 33.27 -5.25 2.78
N LYS A 43 32.65 -4.17 2.29
CA LYS A 43 33.04 -2.77 2.53
C LYS A 43 32.25 -2.10 3.65
N THR A 44 31.28 -2.80 4.21
CA THR A 44 30.51 -2.39 5.39
C THR A 44 30.01 -3.64 6.12
N ASP A 45 29.45 -3.47 7.31
CA ASP A 45 28.88 -4.57 8.11
C ASP A 45 27.35 -4.66 7.98
N SER A 46 26.77 -5.66 8.65
CA SER A 46 25.32 -5.87 8.67
C SER A 46 24.56 -4.80 9.44
N SER A 47 25.24 -4.04 10.33
CA SER A 47 24.60 -2.96 11.08
C SER A 47 24.24 -1.82 10.14
N ALA A 48 25.17 -1.40 9.28
CA ALA A 48 24.91 -0.38 8.27
C ALA A 48 23.80 -0.80 7.31
N LEU A 49 23.76 -2.07 6.89
CA LEU A 49 22.67 -2.57 6.05
C LEU A 49 21.31 -2.53 6.76
N ALA A 50 21.27 -2.87 8.05
CA ALA A 50 20.05 -2.88 8.84
C ALA A 50 19.51 -1.47 9.10
N GLU A 51 20.40 -0.48 9.27
CA GLU A 51 20.07 0.94 9.42
C GLU A 51 19.29 1.44 8.21
N GLU A 52 19.88 1.36 7.00
CA GLU A 52 19.20 1.82 5.78
C GLU A 52 17.90 1.05 5.48
N ALA A 53 17.85 -0.24 5.85
CA ALA A 53 16.64 -1.03 5.69
C ALA A 53 15.52 -0.55 6.62
N ALA A 54 15.87 -0.15 7.85
CA ALA A 54 14.93 0.40 8.80
C ALA A 54 14.39 1.76 8.34
N ASP A 55 15.24 2.61 7.75
CA ASP A 55 14.82 3.91 7.24
C ASP A 55 13.80 3.77 6.08
N VAL A 56 14.07 2.88 5.13
CA VAL A 56 13.11 2.54 4.07
C VAL A 56 11.81 1.95 4.65
N GLU A 57 11.90 1.08 5.66
CA GLU A 57 10.72 0.49 6.32
C GLU A 57 9.84 1.57 6.98
N ILE A 58 10.46 2.54 7.66
CA ILE A 58 9.77 3.68 8.28
C ILE A 58 9.09 4.52 7.21
N MET A 59 9.76 4.82 6.09
CA MET A 59 9.19 5.63 5.02
C MET A 59 8.02 4.92 4.31
N ILE A 60 8.10 3.61 4.09
CA ILE A 60 6.97 2.82 3.61
C ILE A 60 5.82 2.85 4.62
N ALA A 61 6.10 2.72 5.92
CA ALA A 61 5.07 2.80 6.96
C ALA A 61 4.36 4.17 6.97
N GLN A 62 5.09 5.27 6.75
CA GLN A 62 4.50 6.60 6.58
C GLN A 62 3.59 6.69 5.36
N LEU A 63 4.02 6.19 4.19
CA LEU A 63 3.16 6.18 3.00
C LEU A 63 1.88 5.37 3.22
N ARG A 64 1.99 4.23 3.90
CA ARG A 64 0.82 3.40 4.27
C ARG A 64 -0.15 4.18 5.13
N HIS A 65 0.36 4.86 6.16
CA HIS A 65 -0.41 5.73 7.06
C HIS A 65 -1.08 6.90 6.32
N ASN A 66 -0.42 7.44 5.30
CA ASN A 66 -0.91 8.58 4.52
C ASN A 66 -1.95 8.22 3.44
N GLY A 67 -2.51 7.01 3.48
CA GLY A 67 -3.60 6.57 2.60
C GLY A 67 -3.18 5.67 1.44
N MET A 68 -1.90 5.29 1.34
CA MET A 68 -1.46 4.31 0.33
C MET A 68 -1.50 2.86 0.82
N GLY A 69 -1.84 2.62 2.09
CA GLY A 69 -1.70 1.30 2.73
C GLY A 69 -2.34 0.17 1.95
N GLN A 70 -3.61 0.34 1.61
CA GLN A 70 -4.38 -0.64 0.86
C GLN A 70 -3.85 -0.88 -0.57
N MET A 71 -3.31 0.14 -1.25
CA MET A 71 -2.70 -0.03 -2.58
C MET A 71 -1.42 -0.86 -2.48
N ILE A 72 -0.60 -0.55 -1.48
CA ILE A 72 0.66 -1.28 -1.22
C ILE A 72 0.34 -2.73 -0.84
N ASP A 73 -0.66 -2.99 0.01
CA ASP A 73 -1.05 -4.36 0.39
C ASP A 73 -1.58 -5.16 -0.79
N HIS A 74 -2.33 -4.54 -1.70
CA HIS A 74 -2.73 -5.17 -2.94
C HIS A 74 -1.51 -5.58 -3.79
N GLU A 75 -0.57 -4.64 -3.98
CA GLU A 75 0.67 -4.87 -4.73
C GLU A 75 1.52 -5.99 -4.14
N VAL A 76 1.69 -5.98 -2.80
CA VAL A 76 2.40 -7.02 -2.05
C VAL A 76 1.72 -8.37 -2.24
N SER A 77 0.40 -8.47 -2.03
CA SER A 77 -0.34 -9.72 -2.17
C SER A 77 -0.19 -10.32 -3.57
N ARG A 78 -0.28 -9.48 -4.61
CA ARG A 78 -0.11 -9.90 -6.00
C ARG A 78 1.31 -10.39 -6.27
N LYS A 79 2.33 -9.67 -5.82
CA LYS A 79 3.75 -10.04 -6.00
C LYS A 79 4.11 -11.29 -5.22
N MET A 80 3.60 -11.45 -3.99
CA MET A 80 3.81 -12.66 -3.19
C MET A 80 3.18 -13.90 -3.81
N THR A 81 1.98 -13.77 -4.40
CA THR A 81 1.35 -14.89 -5.15
C THR A 81 2.25 -15.34 -6.31
N ARG A 82 2.82 -14.40 -7.07
CA ARG A 82 3.76 -14.71 -8.16
C ARG A 82 5.06 -15.33 -7.65
N LEU A 83 5.60 -14.79 -6.56
CA LEU A 83 6.82 -15.30 -5.96
C LEU A 83 6.63 -16.75 -5.51
N ALA A 84 5.53 -17.04 -4.83
CA ALA A 84 5.22 -18.39 -4.36
C ALA A 84 5.08 -19.40 -5.51
N GLN A 85 4.42 -19.03 -6.62
CA GLN A 85 4.40 -19.83 -7.84
C GLN A 85 5.82 -20.09 -8.38
N THR A 86 6.68 -19.07 -8.34
CA THR A 86 8.06 -19.15 -8.82
C THR A 86 8.91 -20.08 -7.95
N VAL A 87 8.69 -20.07 -6.63
CA VAL A 87 9.46 -20.90 -5.67
C VAL A 87 8.78 -22.24 -5.35
N GLY A 88 7.67 -22.58 -6.02
CA GLY A 88 6.96 -23.84 -5.84
C GLY A 88 6.24 -24.00 -4.49
N VAL A 89 5.86 -22.89 -3.86
CA VAL A 89 5.07 -22.89 -2.62
C VAL A 89 3.59 -22.77 -2.98
N ASP A 90 2.80 -23.76 -2.59
CA ASP A 90 1.34 -23.70 -2.70
C ASP A 90 0.80 -22.64 -1.75
N VAL A 91 0.35 -21.52 -2.32
CA VAL A 91 -0.44 -20.53 -1.58
C VAL A 91 -1.90 -20.87 -1.78
N GLN A 92 -2.64 -21.03 -0.69
CA GLN A 92 -4.09 -20.99 -0.78
C GLN A 92 -4.49 -19.69 -1.50
N PRO A 93 -5.41 -19.74 -2.48
CA PRO A 93 -5.93 -18.54 -3.08
C PRO A 93 -6.38 -17.59 -1.96
N VAL A 94 -5.93 -16.33 -2.03
CA VAL A 94 -6.33 -15.27 -1.09
C VAL A 94 -7.83 -15.43 -0.87
N ASN A 95 -8.22 -15.61 0.39
CA ASN A 95 -9.56 -16.00 0.82
C ASN A 95 -10.63 -15.41 -0.12
N PRO A 96 -11.45 -16.22 -0.82
CA PRO A 96 -12.49 -15.70 -1.71
C PRO A 96 -13.45 -14.75 -0.97
N PHE A 97 -13.52 -14.87 0.36
CA PHE A 97 -14.26 -13.98 1.26
C PHE A 97 -13.50 -12.70 1.65
N GLY A 98 -12.65 -12.15 0.78
CA GLY A 98 -12.26 -10.73 0.89
C GLY A 98 -13.49 -9.81 0.81
N PRO A 99 -13.38 -8.51 1.11
CA PRO A 99 -14.50 -7.57 1.02
C PRO A 99 -15.13 -7.62 -0.38
N SER A 100 -16.45 -7.80 -0.45
CA SER A 100 -17.16 -7.91 -1.72
C SER A 100 -16.93 -6.65 -2.57
N VAL A 101 -17.09 -6.76 -3.90
CA VAL A 101 -17.02 -5.58 -4.78
C VAL A 101 -17.97 -4.50 -4.26
N GLN A 102 -19.18 -4.88 -3.86
CA GLN A 102 -20.15 -3.98 -3.25
C GLN A 102 -19.60 -3.29 -1.99
N GLY A 103 -19.05 -4.06 -1.04
CA GLY A 103 -18.50 -3.49 0.19
C GLY A 103 -17.32 -2.55 -0.06
N LEU A 104 -16.46 -2.86 -1.03
CA LEU A 104 -15.37 -1.97 -1.45
C LEU A 104 -15.89 -0.65 -2.05
N LEU A 105 -16.95 -0.71 -2.86
CA LEU A 105 -17.57 0.48 -3.45
C LEU A 105 -18.30 1.33 -2.39
N GLU A 106 -18.99 0.69 -1.45
CA GLU A 106 -19.64 1.36 -0.32
C GLU A 106 -18.62 2.10 0.54
N GLU A 107 -17.55 1.42 0.97
CA GLU A 107 -16.48 2.04 1.76
C GLU A 107 -15.77 3.15 0.97
N ALA A 108 -15.56 2.98 -0.34
CA ALA A 108 -15.00 4.04 -1.19
C ALA A 108 -15.89 5.29 -1.23
N GLY A 109 -17.21 5.10 -1.31
CA GLY A 109 -18.20 6.18 -1.25
C GLY A 109 -18.16 6.91 0.09
N GLU A 110 -18.08 6.18 1.21
CA GLU A 110 -17.93 6.76 2.55
C GLU A 110 -16.64 7.59 2.66
N GLN A 111 -15.51 7.05 2.19
CA GLN A 111 -14.24 7.79 2.21
C GLN A 111 -14.29 9.05 1.33
N LEU A 112 -14.96 8.98 0.18
CA LEU A 112 -15.12 10.15 -0.71
C LEU A 112 -16.01 11.23 -0.07
N SER A 113 -17.14 10.84 0.53
CA SER A 113 -18.02 11.79 1.24
C SER A 113 -17.32 12.44 2.43
N LEU A 114 -16.53 11.67 3.19
CA LEU A 114 -15.73 12.20 4.28
C LEU A 114 -14.62 13.13 3.77
N ALA A 115 -13.98 12.80 2.63
CA ALA A 115 -12.99 13.68 2.01
C ALA A 115 -13.59 15.04 1.64
N GLU A 116 -14.77 15.06 1.03
CA GLU A 116 -15.48 16.30 0.68
C GLU A 116 -15.84 17.12 1.93
N THR A 117 -16.40 16.46 2.95
CA THR A 117 -16.76 17.11 4.23
C THR A 117 -15.55 17.78 4.87
N LEU A 118 -14.42 17.06 4.95
CA LEU A 118 -13.18 17.58 5.55
C LEU A 118 -12.53 18.69 4.72
N TYR A 119 -12.75 18.72 3.40
CA TYR A 119 -12.20 19.76 2.52
C TYR A 119 -13.01 21.06 2.60
N LEU A 120 -14.32 20.95 2.80
CA LEU A 120 -15.22 22.11 2.92
C LEU A 120 -15.20 22.75 4.31
N ASP A 121 -14.77 22.01 5.35
CA ASP A 121 -14.64 22.56 6.70
C ASP A 121 -13.39 23.45 6.84
N PRO A 122 -13.55 24.78 7.03
CA PRO A 122 -12.42 25.70 7.15
C PRO A 122 -11.55 25.46 8.40
N ASN A 123 -12.04 24.71 9.39
CA ASN A 123 -11.31 24.40 10.62
C ASN A 123 -10.49 23.11 10.53
N THR A 124 -10.64 22.36 9.43
CA THR A 124 -9.96 21.09 9.23
C THR A 124 -8.79 21.25 8.25
N SER A 125 -7.69 20.54 8.51
CA SER A 125 -6.56 20.55 7.59
C SER A 125 -6.86 19.69 6.34
N ASN A 126 -6.65 20.26 5.15
CA ASN A 126 -6.80 19.58 3.85
C ASN A 126 -6.00 18.27 3.72
N ARG A 127 -4.98 18.05 4.57
CA ARG A 127 -4.26 16.78 4.62
C ARG A 127 -5.17 15.59 4.95
N PHE A 128 -6.17 15.79 5.81
CA PHE A 128 -7.10 14.74 6.19
C PHE A 128 -8.04 14.43 5.03
N ALA A 129 -8.58 15.45 4.37
CA ALA A 129 -9.34 15.28 3.13
C ALA A 129 -8.54 14.53 2.06
N ALA A 130 -7.28 14.91 1.85
CA ALA A 130 -6.39 14.26 0.88
C ALA A 130 -6.10 12.79 1.23
N ALA A 131 -5.92 12.46 2.52
CA ALA A 131 -5.75 11.07 2.96
C ALA A 131 -6.99 10.22 2.69
N ARG A 132 -8.18 10.76 2.94
CA ARG A 132 -9.47 10.11 2.64
C ARG A 132 -9.67 9.92 1.14
N ALA A 133 -9.35 10.92 0.33
CA ALA A 133 -9.40 10.80 -1.12
C ALA A 133 -8.46 9.71 -1.65
N ARG A 134 -7.22 9.62 -1.14
CA ARG A 134 -6.29 8.53 -1.50
C ARG A 134 -6.80 7.15 -1.09
N MET A 135 -7.41 7.04 0.09
CA MET A 135 -8.03 5.80 0.55
C MET A 135 -9.21 5.40 -0.35
N ALA A 136 -10.07 6.34 -0.75
CA ALA A 136 -11.15 6.09 -1.71
C ALA A 136 -10.61 5.59 -3.06
N VAL A 137 -9.57 6.24 -3.61
CA VAL A 137 -8.90 5.79 -4.85
C VAL A 137 -8.35 4.37 -4.70
N SER A 138 -7.77 4.05 -3.55
CA SER A 138 -7.27 2.71 -3.26
C SER A 138 -8.39 1.66 -3.26
N LEU A 139 -9.50 1.93 -2.59
CA LEU A 139 -10.66 1.04 -2.53
C LEU A 139 -11.26 0.81 -3.93
N LEU A 140 -11.38 1.88 -4.73
CA LEU A 140 -11.84 1.80 -6.12
C LEU A 140 -10.92 0.94 -6.98
N MET A 141 -9.59 1.10 -6.83
CA MET A 141 -8.61 0.27 -7.54
C MET A 141 -8.77 -1.21 -7.17
N GLN A 142 -8.94 -1.53 -5.89
CA GLN A 142 -9.18 -2.91 -5.44
C GLN A 142 -10.50 -3.47 -5.99
N ALA A 143 -11.57 -2.68 -5.96
CA ALA A 143 -12.88 -3.09 -6.48
C ALA A 143 -12.78 -3.44 -7.98
N ALA A 144 -12.14 -2.58 -8.78
CA ALA A 144 -11.95 -2.80 -10.21
C ALA A 144 -11.17 -4.09 -10.50
N GLN A 145 -10.09 -4.35 -9.76
CA GLN A 145 -9.30 -5.57 -9.93
C GLN A 145 -10.05 -6.83 -9.49
N ARG A 146 -10.96 -6.71 -8.52
CA ARG A 146 -11.80 -7.84 -8.10
C ARG A 146 -12.88 -8.13 -9.14
N MET A 147 -13.55 -7.11 -9.68
CA MET A 147 -14.50 -7.26 -10.79
C MET A 147 -13.87 -8.01 -11.97
N MET A 148 -12.63 -7.63 -12.36
CA MET A 148 -11.91 -8.32 -13.44
C MET A 148 -11.61 -9.79 -13.12
N ARG A 149 -11.23 -10.11 -11.88
CA ARG A 149 -10.97 -11.50 -11.46
C ARG A 149 -12.24 -12.35 -11.45
N GLU A 150 -13.35 -11.79 -10.98
CA GLU A 150 -14.67 -12.44 -10.98
C GLU A 150 -15.13 -12.76 -12.41
N GLN A 151 -14.96 -11.80 -13.34
CA GLN A 151 -15.26 -12.02 -14.75
C GLN A 151 -14.37 -13.12 -15.36
N GLN A 152 -13.04 -13.06 -15.15
CA GLN A 152 -12.09 -14.05 -15.67
C GLN A 152 -12.33 -15.47 -15.13
N TYR A 153 -12.81 -15.59 -13.89
CA TYR A 153 -13.22 -16.88 -13.32
C TYR A 153 -14.47 -17.41 -14.03
N THR A 154 -15.50 -16.56 -14.17
CA THR A 154 -16.73 -16.91 -14.89
C THR A 154 -16.45 -17.36 -16.32
N ASP A 155 -15.60 -16.64 -17.06
CA ASP A 155 -15.21 -16.99 -18.43
C ASP A 155 -14.46 -18.34 -18.51
N ARG A 156 -13.64 -18.67 -17.50
CA ARG A 156 -12.93 -19.97 -17.44
C ARG A 156 -13.91 -21.12 -17.21
N CYS A 157 -14.80 -21.00 -16.22
CA CYS A 157 -15.82 -22.03 -15.96
C CYS A 157 -16.74 -22.24 -17.17
N GLN A 158 -17.10 -21.17 -17.90
CA GLN A 158 -17.88 -21.28 -19.12
C GLN A 158 -17.15 -21.97 -20.28
N LYS A 159 -15.82 -21.82 -20.37
CA LYS A 159 -15.00 -22.53 -21.37
C LYS A 159 -14.89 -24.01 -21.03
N GLU A 160 -14.66 -24.34 -19.76
CA GLU A 160 -14.56 -25.73 -19.28
C GLU A 160 -15.90 -26.48 -19.41
N ALA A 161 -17.04 -25.80 -19.23
CA ALA A 161 -18.37 -26.41 -19.42
C ALA A 161 -18.77 -26.64 -20.90
N LYS A 162 -17.99 -26.14 -21.86
CA LYS A 162 -18.24 -26.29 -23.31
C LYS A 162 -17.34 -27.36 -23.96
N VAL A 163 -16.47 -28.00 -23.19
CA VAL A 163 -15.61 -29.13 -23.60
C VAL A 163 -16.19 -30.43 -23.06
#